data_AF-A0A075H598-F1
#
_entry.id   AF-A0A075H598-F1
#
_cell.length_a   1.000
_cell.length_b   1.000
_cell.length_c   1.000
_cell.angle_alpha   90.00
_cell.angle_beta   90.00
_cell.angle_gamma   90.00
#
_symmetry.space_group_name_H-M   'P 1'
#
loop_
_entity.id
_entity.type
_entity.pdbx_description
1 polymer ?
#
loop_
_entity_poly.entity_id
_entity_poly.type
_entity_poly.pdbx_seq_one_letter_code
_entity_poly.pdbx_strand_id
1 'polypeptide(L)' 'MTLKKVRDITFVNAKDVLGIIYNSKSGNTSLKWRQIRHNNGKASGEASSNSLVNLAQSGVITLDWVENYVKKKIQEN' A
#
# COMPACT_ATOMS: atom_id res chain seq x y z
N MET A 1 15.17 18.55 12.11
CA MET A 1 14.19 17.91 11.20
C MET A 1 14.90 17.72 9.87
N THR A 2 15.22 16.50 9.46
CA THR A 2 16.04 16.28 8.26
C THR A 2 15.16 15.89 7.09
N LEU A 3 14.90 16.84 6.19
CA LEU A 3 14.22 16.64 4.92
C LEU A 3 15.29 16.40 3.86
N LYS A 4 15.74 15.16 3.71
CA LYS A 4 16.50 14.79 2.50
C LYS A 4 15.48 14.57 1.39
N LYS A 5 15.62 15.29 0.29
CA LYS A 5 14.84 15.06 -0.93
C LYS A 5 15.71 14.27 -1.91
N VAL A 6 15.17 13.19 -2.46
CA VAL A 6 15.79 12.45 -3.56
C VAL A 6 14.77 12.39 -4.67
N ARG A 7 15.02 13.09 -5.78
CA ARG A 7 14.03 13.33 -6.85
C ARG A 7 12.74 13.90 -6.25
N ASP A 8 11.59 13.31 -6.51
CA ASP A 8 10.29 13.75 -5.98
C ASP A 8 9.92 13.07 -4.65
N ILE A 9 10.84 12.30 -4.06
CA ILE A 9 10.62 11.58 -2.81
C ILE A 9 11.13 12.43 -1.65
N THR A 10 10.24 12.70 -0.69
CA THR A 10 10.55 13.38 0.57
C THR A 10 10.62 12.36 1.70
N PHE A 11 11.73 12.33 2.41
CA PHE A 11 11.92 11.45 3.57
C PHE A 11 11.62 12.23 4.84
N VAL A 12 10.83 11.63 5.74
CA VAL A 12 10.46 12.20 7.03
C VAL A 12 10.82 11.23 8.15
N ASN A 13 11.31 11.75 9.28
CA ASN A 13 11.50 10.95 10.48
C ASN A 13 10.21 10.97 11.29
N ALA A 14 9.55 9.81 11.41
CA ALA A 14 8.33 9.64 12.16
C ALA A 14 8.52 8.55 13.23
N LYS A 15 7.95 8.77 14.42
CA LYS A 15 7.93 7.82 15.53
C LYS A 15 6.48 7.50 15.89
N ASP A 16 6.24 6.30 16.39
CA ASP A 16 4.93 5.85 16.89
C ASP A 16 3.78 6.02 15.88
N VAL A 17 4.04 5.66 14.62
CA VAL A 17 3.07 5.80 13.52
C VAL A 17 1.96 4.74 13.63
N LEU A 18 0.74 5.18 13.95
CA LEU A 18 -0.44 4.33 14.06
C LEU A 18 -1.06 3.94 12.70
N GLY A 19 -0.82 4.73 11.66
CA GLY A 19 -1.37 4.47 10.34
C GLY A 19 -0.89 5.42 9.25
N ILE A 20 -1.06 4.98 8.01
CA ILE A 20 -0.71 5.71 6.79
C ILE A 20 -1.92 5.67 5.87
N ILE A 21 -2.29 6.81 5.29
CA ILE A 21 -3.37 6.90 4.30
C ILE A 21 -2.75 7.38 2.99
N TYR A 22 -2.99 6.64 1.93
CA TYR A 22 -2.58 7.00 0.57
C TYR A 22 -3.80 7.16 -0.31
N ASN A 23 -3.87 8.29 -1.01
CA ASN A 23 -4.84 8.53 -2.07
C ASN A 23 -4.09 8.92 -3.33
N SER A 24 -4.36 8.24 -4.45
CA SER A 24 -3.77 8.62 -5.73
C SER A 24 -4.40 9.92 -6.24
N LYS A 25 -3.61 10.71 -6.98
CA LYS A 25 -4.11 11.92 -7.65
C LYS A 25 -5.29 11.63 -8.59
N SER A 26 -5.31 10.44 -9.19
CA SER A 26 -6.39 9.98 -10.08
C SER A 26 -7.66 9.56 -9.37
N GLY A 27 -7.65 9.37 -8.05
CA GLY A 27 -8.80 8.85 -7.28
C GLY A 27 -8.99 7.33 -7.34
N ASN A 28 -8.36 6.62 -8.29
CA ASN A 28 -8.54 5.18 -8.49
C ASN A 28 -7.82 4.29 -7.45
N THR A 29 -7.20 4.87 -6.43
CA THR A 29 -6.54 4.12 -5.35
C THR A 29 -6.67 4.88 -4.05
N SER A 30 -7.27 4.23 -3.06
CA SER A 30 -7.36 4.71 -1.68
C SER A 30 -6.98 3.57 -0.76
N LEU A 31 -5.82 3.70 -0.10
CA LEU A 31 -5.25 2.68 0.77
C LEU A 31 -5.06 3.23 2.17
N LYS A 32 -5.35 2.38 3.15
CA LYS A 32 -5.07 2.62 4.56
C LYS A 32 -4.21 1.48 5.08
N TRP A 33 -3.03 1.82 5.58
CA TRP A 33 -2.24 0.93 6.41
C TRP A 33 -2.46 1.28 7.87
N ARG A 34 -2.68 0.28 8.71
CA ARG A 34 -2.83 0.44 10.16
C ARG A 34 -1.89 -0.50 10.89
N GLN A 35 -1.20 0.03 11.90
CA GLN A 35 -0.33 -0.74 12.77
C GLN A 35 -1.16 -1.83 13.48
N ILE A 36 -0.62 -3.04 13.51
CA ILE A 36 -1.17 -4.16 14.28
C ILE A 36 -0.24 -4.48 15.45
N ARG A 37 1.08 -4.54 15.19
CA ARG A 37 2.07 -4.85 16.23
C ARG A 37 3.46 -4.39 15.82
N HIS A 38 4.12 -3.60 16.68
CA HIS A 38 5.43 -3.00 16.38
C HIS A 38 5.41 -2.33 15.00
N ASN A 39 6.31 -2.69 14.09
CA ASN A 39 6.36 -2.09 12.75
C ASN A 39 5.48 -2.82 11.72
N ASN A 40 4.75 -3.86 12.15
CA ASN A 40 3.85 -4.61 11.28
C ASN A 40 2.45 -4.04 11.32
N GLY A 41 1.77 -4.10 10.18
CA GLY A 41 0.41 -3.63 10.05
C GLY A 41 -0.28 -4.21 8.82
N LYS A 42 -1.53 -3.84 8.64
CA LYS A 42 -2.38 -4.32 7.55
C LYS A 42 -2.75 -3.18 6.62
N ALA A 43 -2.54 -3.40 5.32
CA ALA A 43 -3.06 -2.56 4.26
C ALA A 43 -4.49 -3.00 3.88
N SER A 44 -5.36 -2.04 3.63
CA SER A 44 -6.75 -2.26 3.19
C SER A 44 -7.23 -1.07 2.35
N GLY A 45 -8.24 -1.29 1.51
CA GLY A 45 -8.83 -0.26 0.67
C GLY A 45 -8.98 -0.69 -0.77
N GLU A 46 -9.06 0.29 -1.66
CA GLU A 46 -9.25 0.10 -3.09
C GLU A 46 -7.95 0.40 -3.84
N ALA A 47 -7.59 -0.47 -4.76
CA ALA A 47 -6.40 -0.33 -5.57
C ALA A 47 -6.73 -0.55 -7.04
N SER A 48 -6.23 0.34 -7.90
CA SER A 48 -6.18 0.09 -9.33
C SER A 48 -5.26 -1.09 -9.63
N SER A 49 -5.41 -1.71 -10.79
CA SER A 49 -4.55 -2.83 -11.22
C SER A 49 -3.05 -2.47 -11.17
N ASN A 50 -2.68 -1.26 -11.60
CA ASN A 50 -1.29 -0.80 -11.54
C ASN A 50 -0.80 -0.67 -10.09
N SER A 51 -1.65 -0.18 -9.19
CA SER A 51 -1.33 -0.07 -7.78
C SER A 51 -1.11 -1.46 -7.15
N LEU A 52 -1.92 -2.46 -7.51
CA LEU A 52 -1.73 -3.84 -7.05
C LEU A 52 -0.37 -4.42 -7.51
N VAL A 53 0.01 -4.19 -8.76
CA VAL A 53 1.33 -4.62 -9.29
C VAL A 53 2.46 -3.94 -8.51
N ASN A 54 2.38 -2.63 -8.29
CA ASN A 54 3.41 -1.89 -7.54
C ASN A 54 3.53 -2.37 -6.08
N LEU A 55 2.40 -2.66 -5.43
CA LEU A 55 2.38 -3.20 -4.07
C LEU A 55 3.03 -4.58 -4.00
N ALA A 56 2.82 -5.43 -5.01
CA ALA A 56 3.46 -6.74 -5.09
C ALA A 56 4.97 -6.63 -5.33
N GLN A 57 5.39 -5.81 -6.30
CA GLN A 57 6.80 -5.59 -6.62
C GLN A 57 7.59 -4.96 -5.47
N SER A 58 6.94 -4.11 -4.66
CA SER A 58 7.55 -3.50 -3.46
C SER A 58 7.51 -4.40 -2.22
N GLY A 59 6.91 -5.60 -2.30
CA GLY A 59 6.83 -6.56 -1.21
C GLY A 59 5.81 -6.20 -0.11
N VAL A 60 4.91 -5.24 -0.37
CA VAL A 60 3.82 -4.91 0.57
C VAL A 60 2.76 -6.01 0.62
N ILE A 61 2.51 -6.65 -0.53
CA ILE A 61 1.65 -7.84 -0.67
C ILE A 61 2.41 -8.91 -1.45
N THR A 62 2.04 -10.17 -1.29
CA THR A 62 2.67 -11.28 -2.03
C THR A 62 1.97 -11.51 -3.37
N LEU A 63 2.71 -12.04 -4.37
CA LEU A 63 2.13 -12.45 -5.65
C LEU A 63 1.05 -13.51 -5.45
N ASP A 64 1.30 -14.51 -4.60
CA ASP A 64 0.32 -15.55 -4.24
C ASP A 64 -1.00 -14.95 -3.73
N TRP A 65 -0.93 -13.88 -2.93
CA TRP A 65 -2.12 -13.20 -2.45
C TRP A 65 -2.89 -12.54 -3.60
N VAL A 66 -2.19 -11.87 -4.52
CA VAL A 66 -2.79 -11.24 -5.71
C VAL A 66 -3.44 -12.28 -6.61
N GLU A 67 -2.76 -13.39 -6.89
CA GLU A 67 -3.31 -14.47 -7.72
C GLU A 67 -4.58 -15.06 -7.14
N ASN A 68 -4.57 -15.35 -5.83
CA ASN A 68 -5.75 -15.86 -5.13
C ASN A 68 -6.90 -14.86 -5.14
N TYR A 69 -6.60 -13.56 -4.97
CA TYR A 69 -7.59 -12.50 -5.06
C TYR A 69 -8.23 -12.43 -6.47
N VAL A 70 -7.43 -12.47 -7.53
CA VAL A 70 -7.91 -12.41 -8.91
C VAL A 70 -8.74 -13.65 -9.25
N LYS A 71 -8.28 -14.86 -8.88
CA LYS A 71 -9.03 -16.11 -9.07
C LYS A 71 -10.41 -16.03 -8.42
N LYS A 72 -10.48 -15.54 -7.18
CA LYS A 72 -11.74 -15.36 -6.46
C LYS A 72 -12.66 -14.36 -7.17
N LYS A 73 -12.12 -13.24 -7.66
CA LYS A 73 -12.91 -12.24 -8.41
C LYS A 73 -13.46 -12.74 -9.74
N ILE A 74 -12.76 -13.64 -10.42
CA ILE A 74 -13.24 -14.26 -11.65
C ILE A 74 -14.40 -15.23 -11.37
N GLN A 75 -14.38 -15.93 -10.23
CA GLN A 75 -15.45 -16.87 -9.84
C GLN A 75 -16.71 -16.20 -9.29
N GLU A 76 -16.60 -14.94 -8.82
CA GLU A 76 -17.73 -14.13 -8.33
C GLU A 76 -18.54 -13.48 -9.46
N ASN A 77 -18.03 -13.50 -10.70
CA ASN A 77 -18.66 -12.94 -11.91
C ASN A 77 -19.17 -14.04 -12.85
#